data_AF-A0A4Q3WHD5-F1
#
_entry.id   AF-A0A4Q3WHD5-F1
#
_cell.length_a   1.000
_cell.length_b   1.000
_cell.length_c   1.000
_cell.angle_alpha   90.00
_cell.angle_beta   90.00
_cell.angle_gamma   90.00
#
_symmetry.space_group_name_H-M   'P 1'
#
loop_
_entity.id
_entity.type
_entity.pdbx_description
1 polymer ?
#
loop_
_entity_poly.entity_id
_entity_poly.type
_entity_poly.pdbx_seq_one_letter_code
_entity_poly.pdbx_strand_id
1 'polypeptide(L)'
;MINRKEHPIGWSLLLDDLSDAHEHLGTLLKEIAEDPEYGEPELRVELGHVFAHLNRAWCRRNIPEDFADSDWECASAFPSDLEPLA
;
A
#
# COMPACT_ATOMS: atom_id res chain seq x y z
N MET A 1 15.82 6.20 5.72
CA MET A 1 14.74 5.22 5.91
C MET A 1 14.81 4.69 7.34
N ILE A 2 13.66 4.42 7.93
CA ILE A 2 13.52 3.70 9.20
C ILE A 2 14.14 2.30 9.14
N ASN A 3 14.35 1.69 10.31
CA ASN A 3 14.87 0.33 10.42
C ASN A 3 14.33 -0.36 11.66
N ARG A 4 14.33 -1.69 11.64
CA ARG A 4 13.79 -2.53 12.72
C ARG A 4 14.39 -2.28 14.11
N LYS A 5 15.67 -1.89 14.19
CA LYS A 5 16.39 -1.77 15.47
C LYS A 5 16.09 -0.45 16.17
N GLU A 6 16.15 0.65 15.42
CA GLU A 6 16.00 2.01 15.95
C GLU A 6 14.56 2.50 15.91
N HIS A 7 13.73 1.96 15.01
CA HIS A 7 12.37 2.40 14.73
C HIS A 7 11.39 1.21 14.69
N PRO A 8 11.28 0.40 15.77
CA PRO A 8 10.54 -0.87 15.74
C PRO A 8 9.05 -0.69 15.44
N ILE A 9 8.43 0.42 15.88
CA ILE A 9 7.01 0.70 15.66
C ILE A 9 6.75 1.05 14.19
N GLY A 10 7.39 2.10 13.67
CA GLY A 10 7.26 2.47 12.25
C GLY A 10 7.67 1.32 11.32
N TRP A 11 8.64 0.49 11.71
CA TRP A 11 9.02 -0.69 10.95
C TRP A 11 7.92 -1.75 10.90
N SER A 12 7.21 -1.98 12.01
CA SER A 12 6.05 -2.88 12.03
C SER A 12 4.97 -2.37 11.10
N LEU A 13 4.60 -1.08 11.22
CA LEU A 13 3.54 -0.48 10.40
C LEU A 13 3.87 -0.50 8.90
N LEU A 14 5.14 -0.31 8.54
CA LEU A 14 5.58 -0.47 7.15
C LEU A 14 5.38 -1.90 6.65
N LEU A 15 5.70 -2.91 7.47
CA LEU A 15 5.48 -4.31 7.10
C LEU A 15 4.00 -4.67 7.06
N ASP A 16 3.19 -4.09 7.93
CA ASP A 16 1.74 -4.29 7.95
C ASP A 16 1.12 -3.75 6.64
N ASP A 17 1.44 -2.53 6.23
CA ASP A 17 0.96 -1.97 4.94
C ASP A 17 1.40 -2.82 3.73
N LEU A 18 2.64 -3.34 3.73
CA LEU A 18 3.10 -4.25 2.65
C LEU A 18 2.39 -5.60 2.69
N SER A 19 2.04 -6.10 3.88
CA SER A 19 1.34 -7.37 4.05
C SER A 19 -0.11 -7.24 3.57
N ASP A 20 -0.78 -6.15 3.92
CA ASP A 20 -2.13 -5.83 3.44
C ASP A 20 -2.15 -5.68 1.90
N ALA A 21 -1.16 -4.97 1.32
CA ALA A 21 -1.04 -4.88 -0.14
C ALA A 21 -0.90 -6.26 -0.81
N HIS A 22 -0.13 -7.17 -0.20
CA HIS A 22 0.02 -8.54 -0.69
C HIS A 22 -1.28 -9.35 -0.56
N GLU A 23 -2.01 -9.21 0.54
CA GLU A 23 -3.32 -9.85 0.73
C GLU A 23 -4.33 -9.37 -0.31
N HIS A 24 -4.48 -8.06 -0.50
CA HIS A 24 -5.37 -7.48 -1.50
C HIS A 24 -4.99 -7.91 -2.93
N LEU A 25 -3.69 -7.94 -3.26
CA LEU A 25 -3.24 -8.45 -4.54
C LEU A 25 -3.58 -9.94 -4.73
N GLY A 26 -3.45 -10.74 -3.68
CA GLY A 26 -3.85 -12.14 -3.69
C GLY A 26 -5.35 -12.33 -3.95
N THR A 27 -6.19 -11.53 -3.29
CA THR A 27 -7.64 -11.53 -3.51
C THR A 27 -7.99 -11.12 -4.94
N LEU A 28 -7.41 -10.03 -5.44
CA LEU A 28 -7.59 -9.58 -6.83
C LEU A 28 -7.26 -10.69 -7.83
N LEU A 29 -6.11 -11.36 -7.67
CA LEU A 29 -5.69 -12.45 -8.56
C LEU A 29 -6.67 -13.63 -8.55
N LYS A 30 -7.18 -13.96 -7.36
CA LYS A 30 -8.16 -15.03 -7.20
C LYS A 30 -9.48 -14.68 -7.89
N GLU A 31 -10.00 -13.47 -7.67
CA GLU A 31 -11.27 -13.04 -8.23
C GLU A 31 -11.23 -12.98 -9.76
N ILE A 32 -10.17 -12.40 -10.35
CA ILE A 32 -9.97 -12.39 -11.80
C ILE A 32 -9.96 -13.81 -12.39
N ALA A 33 -9.40 -14.78 -11.67
CA ALA A 33 -9.27 -16.14 -12.15
C ALA A 33 -10.56 -16.97 -12.00
N GLU A 34 -11.37 -16.69 -10.99
CA GLU A 34 -12.51 -17.52 -10.58
C GLU A 34 -13.87 -16.94 -10.99
N ASP A 35 -14.00 -15.62 -11.10
CA ASP A 35 -15.27 -14.95 -11.40
C ASP A 35 -15.38 -14.58 -12.89
N PRO A 36 -16.27 -15.23 -13.67
CA PRO A 36 -16.46 -14.92 -15.08
C PRO A 36 -17.13 -13.56 -15.32
N GLU A 37 -17.73 -12.94 -14.30
CA GLU A 37 -18.31 -11.60 -14.37
C GLU A 37 -17.32 -10.50 -13.96
N TYR A 38 -16.12 -10.87 -13.49
CA TYR A 38 -15.10 -9.92 -13.07
C TYR A 38 -14.74 -8.95 -14.20
N GLY A 39 -14.83 -7.66 -13.92
CA GLY A 39 -14.65 -6.60 -14.92
C GLY A 39 -13.68 -5.50 -14.50
N GLU A 40 -13.58 -4.50 -15.37
CA GLU A 40 -12.82 -3.28 -15.11
C GLU A 40 -13.28 -2.51 -13.84
N PRO A 41 -14.58 -2.43 -13.50
CA PRO A 41 -15.02 -1.75 -12.28
C PRO A 41 -14.42 -2.35 -11.01
N GLU A 42 -14.43 -3.69 -10.89
CA GLU A 42 -13.87 -4.44 -9.76
C GLU A 42 -12.34 -4.28 -9.75
N LEU A 43 -11.70 -4.44 -10.91
CA LEU A 43 -10.25 -4.26 -11.06
C LEU A 43 -9.79 -2.90 -10.56
N ARG A 44 -10.51 -1.84 -10.90
CA ARG A 44 -10.17 -0.48 -10.53
C ARG A 44 -10.22 -0.26 -9.01
N VAL A 45 -11.20 -0.86 -8.34
CA VAL A 45 -11.34 -0.74 -6.88
C VAL A 45 -10.23 -1.51 -6.18
N GLU A 46 -10.02 -2.78 -6.55
CA GLU A 46 -9.03 -3.63 -5.89
C GLU A 46 -7.59 -3.16 -6.16
N LEU A 47 -7.25 -2.75 -7.39
CA LEU A 47 -5.97 -2.10 -7.65
C LEU A 47 -5.83 -0.80 -6.87
N GLY A 48 -6.92 -0.03 -6.70
CA GLY A 48 -6.93 1.16 -5.86
C GLY A 48 -6.49 0.87 -4.42
N HIS A 49 -7.01 -0.21 -3.82
CA HIS A 49 -6.58 -0.65 -2.48
C HIS A 49 -5.10 -1.01 -2.45
N VAL A 50 -4.64 -1.83 -3.41
CA VAL A 50 -3.22 -2.22 -3.50
C VAL A 50 -2.32 -0.99 -3.59
N PHE A 51 -2.64 -0.04 -4.47
CA PHE A 51 -1.85 1.18 -4.61
C PHE A 51 -1.86 2.06 -3.36
N ALA A 52 -3.00 2.18 -2.66
CA ALA A 52 -3.07 2.93 -1.42
C ALA A 52 -2.14 2.35 -0.35
N HIS A 53 -2.14 1.03 -0.14
CA HIS A 53 -1.23 0.38 0.81
C HIS A 53 0.24 0.49 0.40
N LEU A 54 0.56 0.33 -0.89
CA LEU A 54 1.93 0.52 -1.39
C LEU A 54 2.41 1.95 -1.17
N ASN A 55 1.56 2.95 -1.41
CA ASN A 55 1.91 4.34 -1.17
C ASN A 55 2.05 4.66 0.33
N ARG A 56 1.17 4.12 1.19
CA ARG A 56 1.35 4.23 2.65
C ARG A 56 2.70 3.68 3.09
N ALA A 57 3.06 2.46 2.65
CA ALA A 57 4.37 1.88 2.94
C ALA A 57 5.52 2.76 2.45
N TRP A 58 5.39 3.32 1.23
CA TRP A 58 6.37 4.26 0.68
C TRP A 58 6.51 5.52 1.53
N CYS A 59 5.41 6.17 1.92
CA CYS A 59 5.43 7.36 2.79
C CYS A 59 6.02 7.05 4.17
N ARG A 60 5.65 5.92 4.78
CA ARG A 60 6.14 5.48 6.10
C ARG A 60 7.64 5.23 6.15
N ARG A 61 8.31 5.03 5.00
CA ARG A 61 9.75 4.72 4.94
C ARG A 61 10.63 5.69 5.74
N ASN A 62 10.17 6.92 6.01
CA ASN A 62 10.92 7.91 6.78
C ASN A 62 10.22 8.35 8.08
N ILE A 63 9.22 7.60 8.56
CA ILE A 63 8.43 7.94 9.76
C ILE A 63 8.77 6.95 10.89
N PRO A 64 9.49 7.40 11.94
CA PRO A 64 9.90 6.57 13.08
C PRO A 64 8.76 5.81 13.79
N GLU A 65 7.61 6.47 13.92
CA GLU A 65 6.44 6.04 14.68
C GLU A 65 5.24 5.89 13.71
N ASP A 66 4.09 6.47 14.01
CA ASP A 66 2.91 6.50 13.13
C ASP A 66 2.75 7.86 12.44
N PHE A 67 1.88 7.93 11.44
CA PHE A 67 1.50 9.16 10.75
C PHE A 67 0.88 10.17 11.72
N ALA A 68 1.17 11.45 11.50
CA ALA A 68 0.28 12.50 12.00
C ALA A 68 -1.01 12.52 11.17
N ASP A 69 -2.10 13.01 11.76
CA ASP A 69 -3.40 13.15 11.05
C ASP A 69 -3.26 13.89 9.71
N SER A 70 -2.36 14.88 9.64
CA SER A 70 -2.07 15.65 8.42
C SER A 70 -1.46 14.83 7.28
N ASP A 71 -0.85 13.69 7.59
CA ASP A 71 -0.05 12.93 6.62
C ASP A 71 -0.89 11.84 5.93
N TRP A 72 -2.07 11.53 6.47
CA TRP A 72 -2.96 10.47 5.96
C TRP A 72 -3.51 10.75 4.56
N GLU A 73 -3.76 12.01 4.22
CA GLU A 73 -4.25 12.39 2.89
C GLU A 73 -3.18 12.08 1.82
N CYS A 74 -1.92 12.44 2.09
CA CYS A 74 -0.79 12.11 1.22
C CYS A 74 -0.55 10.60 1.14
N ALA A 75 -0.62 9.92 2.29
CA ALA A 75 -0.38 8.48 2.37
C ALA A 75 -1.47 7.66 1.66
N SER A 76 -2.67 8.21 1.47
CA SER A 76 -3.79 7.55 0.77
C SER A 76 -3.87 7.89 -0.73
N ALA A 77 -3.01 8.78 -1.23
CA ALA A 77 -2.95 9.17 -2.64
C ALA A 77 -2.06 8.23 -3.47
N PHE A 78 -1.98 8.48 -4.78
CA PHE A 78 -0.92 7.88 -5.60
C PHE A 78 0.42 8.58 -5.34
N PRO A 79 1.55 7.84 -5.38
CA PRO A 79 2.87 8.44 -5.19
C PRO A 79 3.15 9.45 -6.31
N SER A 80 3.65 10.62 -5.93
CA SER A 80 4.06 11.69 -6.86
C SER A 80 5.58 11.88 -6.92
N ASP A 81 6.34 11.16 -6.09
CA ASP A 81 7.79 11.21 -5.97
C ASP A 81 8.49 9.92 -6.44
N LEU A 82 7.77 9.05 -7.15
CA LEU A 82 8.30 7.85 -7.80
C LEU A 82 8.34 8.04 -9.32
N GLU A 83 9.55 7.98 -9.87
CA GLU A 83 9.75 8.00 -11.32
C GLU A 83 9.34 6.65 -11.93
N PRO A 84 8.66 6.65 -13.09
CA PRO A 84 8.32 5.41 -13.79
C PRO A 84 9.60 4.66 -14.22
N LEU A 85 9.60 3.33 -14.03
CA LEU A 85 10.64 2.45 -14.56
C LEU A 85 10.26 1.99 -15.97
N ALA A 86 11.24 1.97 -16.88
CA ALA A 86 11.08 1.56 -18.28
C ALA A 86 11.40 0.08 -18.51
#